data_AF-A0A2M8L248-F1
#
_entry.id   AF-A0A2M8L248-F1
#
_cell.length_a   1.000
_cell.length_b   1.000
_cell.length_c   1.000
_cell.angle_alpha   90.00
_cell.angle_beta   90.00
_cell.angle_gamma   90.00
#
_symmetry.space_group_name_H-M   'P 1'
#
loop_
_entity.id
_entity.type
_entity.pdbx_description
1 polymer ?
#
loop_
_entity_poly.entity_id
_entity_poly.type
_entity_poly.pdbx_seq_one_letter_code
_entity_poly.pdbx_strand_id
1 'polypeptide(L)'
;KAKVALTAIKEEKTVAELASQFSVHPTQIKQWRDILEKDGPTLFQTRQTDKEKDGESLVANLYEEIGKLKVQSEWLKKSWASETRGIPPHNIVLSHIDKSIDIPLSIQADLLGISRSAIYSHPSQLTPLILST
;
A
#
# COMPACT_ATOMS: atom_id res chain seq x y z
N LYS A 1 -26.73 -15.32 14.96
CA LYS A 1 -26.41 -16.34 13.94
C LYS A 1 -25.82 -17.60 14.57
N ALA A 2 -24.59 -17.58 15.10
CA ALA A 2 -23.95 -18.76 15.72
C ALA A 2 -24.79 -19.40 16.85
N LYS A 3 -25.36 -18.59 17.77
CA LYS A 3 -26.26 -19.08 18.83
C LYS A 3 -27.51 -19.78 18.28
N VAL A 4 -28.10 -19.25 17.21
CA VAL A 4 -29.30 -19.80 16.55
C VAL A 4 -28.96 -21.12 15.84
N ALA A 5 -27.81 -21.16 15.16
CA ALA A 5 -27.28 -22.36 14.54
C ALA A 5 -26.98 -23.45 15.57
N LEU A 6 -26.34 -23.12 16.70
CA LEU A 6 -26.09 -24.07 17.79
C LEU A 6 -27.39 -24.66 18.34
N THR A 7 -28.39 -23.82 18.63
CA THR A 7 -29.70 -24.31 19.10
C THR A 7 -30.43 -25.15 18.05
N ALA A 8 -30.22 -24.86 16.76
CA ALA A 8 -30.76 -25.67 15.67
C ALA A 8 -30.05 -27.01 15.50
N ILE A 9 -28.73 -27.09 15.75
CA ILE A 9 -27.94 -28.33 15.77
C ILE A 9 -28.30 -29.20 16.98
N LYS A 10 -28.54 -28.58 18.14
CA LYS A 10 -28.93 -29.30 19.37
C LYS A 10 -30.35 -29.87 19.34
N GLU A 11 -31.14 -29.52 18.33
CA GLU A 11 -32.54 -29.94 18.15
C GLU A 11 -33.46 -29.63 19.35
N GLU A 12 -33.05 -28.75 20.27
CA GLU A 12 -33.83 -28.34 21.45
C GLU A 12 -35.12 -27.61 21.07
N LYS A 13 -35.16 -27.00 19.88
CA LYS A 13 -36.30 -26.29 19.31
C LYS A 13 -36.37 -26.54 17.82
N THR A 14 -37.58 -26.65 17.29
CA THR A 14 -37.80 -26.80 15.86
C THR A 14 -37.39 -25.54 15.10
N VAL A 15 -37.07 -25.69 13.81
CA VAL A 15 -36.73 -24.54 12.94
C VAL A 15 -37.86 -23.50 12.91
N ALA A 16 -39.12 -23.92 13.03
CA ALA A 16 -40.28 -23.03 13.07
C ALA A 16 -40.35 -22.22 14.37
N GLU A 17 -40.07 -22.84 15.52
CA GLU A 17 -40.01 -22.16 16.81
C GLU A 17 -38.82 -21.19 16.87
N LEU A 18 -37.66 -21.59 16.36
CA LEU A 18 -36.49 -20.72 16.26
C LEU A 18 -36.74 -19.54 15.30
N ALA A 19 -37.46 -19.76 14.20
CA ALA A 19 -37.85 -18.72 13.27
C ALA A 19 -38.74 -17.66 13.94
N SER A 20 -39.73 -18.12 14.72
CA SER A 20 -40.60 -17.23 15.50
C SER A 20 -39.85 -16.53 16.63
N GLN A 21 -39.01 -17.25 17.38
CA GLN A 21 -38.31 -16.71 18.55
C GLN A 21 -37.26 -15.67 18.17
N PHE A 22 -36.49 -15.92 17.11
CA PHE A 22 -35.42 -15.04 16.68
C PHE A 22 -35.83 -14.09 15.55
N SER A 23 -37.08 -14.16 15.08
CA SER A 23 -37.58 -13.38 13.93
C SER A 23 -36.69 -13.54 12.69
N VAL A 24 -36.30 -14.79 12.41
CA VAL A 24 -35.40 -15.15 11.28
C VAL A 24 -36.11 -16.14 10.37
N HIS A 25 -35.92 -16.00 9.05
CA HIS A 25 -36.51 -16.93 8.08
C HIS A 25 -35.97 -18.37 8.26
N PRO A 26 -36.82 -19.42 8.21
CA PRO A 26 -36.41 -20.83 8.36
C PRO A 26 -35.22 -21.25 7.47
N THR A 27 -35.17 -20.77 6.24
CA THR A 27 -34.06 -21.04 5.31
C THR A 27 -32.71 -20.53 5.82
N GLN A 28 -32.67 -19.36 6.48
CA GLN A 28 -31.44 -18.81 7.04
C GLN A 28 -30.97 -19.62 8.24
N ILE A 29 -31.90 -20.16 9.04
CA ILE A 29 -31.57 -21.03 10.18
C ILE A 29 -30.94 -22.33 9.69
N LYS A 30 -31.51 -22.96 8.64
CA LYS A 30 -30.92 -24.14 8.00
C LYS A 30 -29.53 -23.84 7.45
N GLN A 31 -29.37 -22.73 6.72
CA GLN A 31 -28.06 -22.32 6.20
C GLN A 31 -27.02 -22.14 7.32
N TRP A 32 -27.37 -21.46 8.41
CA TRP A 32 -26.42 -21.25 9.51
C TRP A 32 -26.10 -22.53 10.27
N ARG A 33 -27.08 -23.44 10.40
CA ARG A 33 -26.86 -24.79 10.95
C ARG A 33 -25.85 -25.55 10.10
N ASP A 34 -26.08 -25.63 8.79
CA ASP A 34 -25.23 -26.38 7.86
C ASP A 34 -23.80 -25.79 7.80
N ILE A 35 -23.67 -24.46 7.81
CA ILE A 35 -22.36 -23.76 7.90
C ILE A 35 -21.65 -24.13 9.21
N LEU A 36 -22.35 -24.07 10.34
CA LEU A 36 -21.73 -24.33 11.63
C LEU A 36 -21.37 -25.81 11.82
N GLU A 37 -22.16 -26.73 11.26
CA GLU A 37 -21.88 -28.16 11.29
C GLU A 37 -20.68 -28.52 10.41
N LYS A 38 -20.59 -27.93 9.22
CA LYS A 38 -19.52 -28.20 8.25
C LYS A 38 -18.20 -27.49 8.61
N ASP A 39 -18.29 -26.19 8.92
CA ASP A 39 -17.11 -25.33 9.09
C ASP A 39 -16.74 -25.18 10.58
N GLY A 40 -17.65 -25.48 11.52
CA GLY A 40 -17.40 -25.41 12.96
C GLY A 40 -16.18 -26.22 13.41
N PRO A 41 -15.98 -27.47 12.95
CA PRO A 41 -14.77 -28.24 13.27
C PRO A 41 -13.47 -27.56 12.83
N THR A 42 -13.50 -26.78 11.75
CA THR A 42 -12.31 -26.08 11.23
C THR A 42 -11.86 -24.94 12.13
N LEU A 43 -12.75 -24.40 12.98
CA LEU A 43 -12.42 -23.39 13.98
C LEU A 43 -11.55 -23.94 15.11
N PHE A 44 -11.62 -25.26 15.35
CA PHE A 44 -10.80 -25.96 16.35
C PHE A 44 -9.56 -26.61 15.74
N GLN A 45 -9.42 -26.58 14.41
CA GLN A 45 -8.18 -26.99 13.75
C GLN A 45 -7.15 -25.89 13.95
N THR A 46 -5.98 -26.26 14.47
CA THR A 46 -4.77 -25.42 14.64
C THR A 46 -4.23 -24.95 13.28
N ARG A 47 -5.00 -24.17 12.54
CA ARG A 47 -4.62 -23.56 11.26
C ARG A 47 -4.28 -22.08 11.42
N GLN A 48 -4.65 -21.48 12.54
CA GLN A 48 -4.30 -20.10 12.87
C GLN A 48 -2.78 -19.93 13.03
N THR A 49 -2.09 -20.87 13.68
CA THR A 49 -0.66 -20.73 13.95
C THR A 49 0.21 -20.71 12.69
N ASP A 50 -0.14 -21.48 11.66
CA ASP A 50 0.69 -21.58 10.46
C ASP A 50 0.46 -20.40 9.51
N LYS A 51 -0.79 -19.92 9.40
CA LYS A 51 -1.10 -18.72 8.61
C LYS A 51 -0.62 -17.43 9.26
N GLU A 52 -0.68 -17.33 10.59
CA GLU A 52 -0.17 -16.17 11.32
C GLU A 52 1.37 -16.12 11.22
N LYS A 53 2.07 -17.25 11.38
CA LYS A 53 3.53 -17.32 11.19
C LYS A 53 3.97 -16.99 9.76
N ASP A 54 3.25 -17.48 8.76
CA ASP A 54 3.53 -17.15 7.36
C ASP A 54 3.29 -15.66 7.07
N GLY A 55 2.24 -15.09 7.65
CA GLY A 55 1.97 -13.65 7.59
C GLY A 55 3.06 -12.81 8.27
N GLU A 56 3.51 -13.19 9.46
CA GLU A 56 4.60 -12.52 10.18
C GLU A 56 5.92 -12.59 9.40
N SER A 57 6.24 -13.75 8.81
CA SER A 57 7.43 -13.91 7.97
C SER A 57 7.36 -13.06 6.71
N LEU A 58 6.22 -13.02 6.03
CA LEU A 58 6.01 -12.17 4.87
C LEU A 58 6.17 -10.70 5.21
N VAL A 59 5.59 -10.26 6.33
CA VAL A 59 5.72 -8.87 6.82
C VAL A 59 7.18 -8.52 7.10
N ALA A 60 7.93 -9.41 7.75
CA ALA A 60 9.36 -9.21 8.01
C ALA A 60 10.17 -9.08 6.70
N ASN A 61 9.92 -9.97 5.74
CA ASN A 61 10.60 -9.95 4.43
C ASN A 61 10.30 -8.66 3.65
N LEU A 62 9.03 -8.21 3.66
CA LEU A 62 8.64 -6.95 3.01
C LEU A 62 9.32 -5.74 3.65
N TYR A 63 9.43 -5.68 4.98
CA TYR A 63 10.15 -4.60 5.66
C TYR A 63 11.65 -4.60 5.33
N GLU A 64 12.27 -5.78 5.22
CA GLU A 64 13.66 -5.91 4.79
C GLU A 64 13.86 -5.39 3.36
N GLU A 65 12.97 -5.76 2.44
CA GLU A 65 13.01 -5.32 1.05
C GLU A 65 12.80 -3.80 0.92
N ILE A 66 11.84 -3.23 1.64
CA ILE A 66 11.63 -1.78 1.73
C ILE A 66 12.91 -1.09 2.25
N GLY A 67 13.56 -1.65 3.26
CA GLY A 67 14.81 -1.15 3.80
C GLY A 67 15.93 -1.13 2.75
N LYS A 68 16.11 -2.24 2.02
CA LYS A 68 17.08 -2.37 0.92
C LYS A 68 16.82 -1.34 -0.18
N LEU A 69 15.57 -1.23 -0.64
CA LEU A 69 15.16 -0.29 -1.68
C LEU A 69 15.39 1.16 -1.25
N LYS A 70 15.12 1.49 0.02
CA LYS A 70 15.39 2.84 0.56
C LYS A 70 16.87 3.19 0.53
N VAL A 71 17.75 2.27 0.95
CA VAL A 71 19.21 2.48 0.90
C VAL A 71 19.68 2.63 -0.55
N GLN A 72 19.20 1.80 -1.47
CA GLN A 72 19.55 1.89 -2.89
C GLN A 72 19.09 3.21 -3.51
N SER A 73 17.87 3.66 -3.22
CA SER A 73 17.35 4.95 -3.67
C SER A 73 18.16 6.13 -3.15
N GLU A 74 18.53 6.12 -1.86
CA GLU A 74 19.37 7.18 -1.27
C GLU A 74 20.79 7.18 -1.83
N TRP A 75 21.36 6.00 -2.13
CA TRP A 75 22.64 5.90 -2.82
C TRP A 75 22.56 6.47 -4.25
N LEU A 76 21.50 6.14 -5.01
CA LEU A 76 21.28 6.69 -6.35
C LEU A 76 21.18 8.21 -6.32
N LYS A 77 20.36 8.79 -5.44
CA LYS A 77 20.25 10.25 -5.28
C LYS A 77 21.60 10.91 -5.03
N LYS A 78 22.42 10.33 -4.14
CA LYS A 78 23.77 10.86 -3.84
C LYS A 78 24.72 10.74 -5.03
N SER A 79 24.70 9.61 -5.73
CA SER A 79 25.52 9.38 -6.92
C SER A 79 25.17 10.40 -8.02
N TRP A 80 23.88 10.60 -8.28
CA TRP A 80 23.39 11.57 -9.25
C TRP A 80 23.72 13.01 -8.85
N ALA A 81 23.54 13.37 -7.57
CA ALA A 81 23.94 14.67 -7.05
C ALA A 81 25.46 14.93 -7.15
N SER A 82 26.29 13.87 -7.07
CA SER A 82 27.73 14.00 -7.28
C SER A 82 28.12 14.18 -8.74
N GLU A 83 27.47 13.46 -9.66
CA GLU A 83 27.70 13.56 -11.10
C GLU A 83 27.25 14.92 -11.66
N THR A 84 26.14 15.43 -11.14
CA THR A 84 25.57 16.72 -11.56
C THR A 84 26.25 17.93 -10.93
N ARG A 85 27.27 17.72 -10.08
CA ARG A 85 27.99 18.80 -9.41
C ARG A 85 28.73 19.66 -10.44
N GLY A 86 28.21 20.85 -10.68
CA GLY A 86 28.75 21.80 -11.67
C GLY A 86 27.98 21.84 -12.99
N ILE A 87 27.01 20.94 -13.19
CA ILE A 87 26.07 21.02 -14.31
C ILE A 87 24.98 22.04 -13.94
N PRO A 88 24.72 23.06 -14.78
CA PRO A 88 23.61 23.98 -14.56
C PRO A 88 22.29 23.20 -14.43
N PRO A 89 21.46 23.49 -13.41
CA PRO A 89 20.26 22.68 -13.14
C PRO A 89 19.29 22.57 -14.31
N HIS A 90 19.20 23.62 -15.14
CA HIS A 90 18.42 23.63 -16.38
C HIS A 90 18.80 22.50 -17.36
N ASN A 91 20.08 22.17 -17.48
CA ASN A 91 20.53 21.14 -18.43
C ASN A 91 20.16 19.72 -17.96
N ILE A 92 20.14 19.51 -16.64
CA ILE A 92 19.69 18.27 -16.01
C ILE A 92 18.18 18.09 -16.25
N VAL A 93 17.42 19.17 -16.05
CA VAL A 93 15.96 19.22 -16.29
C VAL A 93 15.62 18.85 -17.72
N LEU A 94 16.33 19.41 -18.71
CA LEU A 94 16.07 19.14 -20.13
C LEU A 94 16.33 17.67 -20.54
N SER A 95 17.25 16.99 -19.86
CA SER A 95 17.70 15.64 -20.26
C SER A 95 17.09 14.52 -19.44
N HIS A 96 16.64 14.78 -18.21
CA HIS A 96 16.24 13.73 -17.26
C HIS A 96 14.85 13.92 -16.65
N ILE A 97 14.18 15.07 -16.85
CA ILE A 97 12.79 15.24 -16.41
C ILE A 97 11.85 14.84 -17.55
N ASP A 98 10.95 13.92 -17.25
CA ASP A 98 9.94 13.45 -18.19
C ASP A 98 8.55 13.97 -17.79
N LYS A 99 8.03 14.92 -18.56
CA LYS A 99 6.69 15.48 -18.33
C LYS A 99 5.56 14.53 -18.74
N SER A 100 5.87 13.42 -19.42
CA SER A 100 4.90 12.44 -19.90
C SER A 100 4.65 11.29 -18.91
N ILE A 101 5.50 11.14 -17.89
CA ILE A 101 5.36 10.14 -16.84
C ILE A 101 4.37 10.60 -15.76
N ASP A 102 3.56 9.68 -15.22
CA ASP A 102 2.58 9.88 -14.13
C ASP A 102 3.22 10.22 -12.76
N ILE A 103 4.51 10.53 -12.72
CA ILE A 103 5.24 10.94 -11.52
C ILE A 103 5.30 12.47 -11.52
N PRO A 104 4.78 13.14 -10.47
CA PRO A 104 4.83 14.60 -10.39
C PRO A 104 6.25 15.16 -10.52
N LEU A 105 6.41 16.31 -11.17
CA LEU A 105 7.71 16.97 -11.37
C LEU A 105 8.46 17.23 -10.06
N SER A 106 7.74 17.48 -8.97
CA SER A 106 8.33 17.62 -7.64
C SER A 106 9.00 16.34 -7.15
N ILE A 107 8.40 15.18 -7.42
CA ILE A 107 8.96 13.88 -7.06
C ILE A 107 10.13 13.56 -7.96
N GLN A 108 10.04 13.86 -9.26
CA GLN A 108 11.18 13.71 -10.16
C GLN A 108 12.38 14.57 -9.72
N ALA A 109 12.15 15.82 -9.30
CA ALA A 109 13.19 16.68 -8.73
C ALA A 109 13.85 16.05 -7.50
N ASP A 110 13.02 15.58 -6.56
CA ASP A 110 13.45 14.98 -5.30
C ASP A 110 14.20 13.64 -5.55
N LEU A 111 13.86 12.88 -6.59
CA LEU A 111 14.55 11.66 -7.03
C LEU A 111 15.89 11.94 -7.70
N LEU A 112 15.99 13.04 -8.45
CA LEU A 112 17.22 13.49 -9.11
C LEU A 112 18.16 14.24 -8.16
N GLY A 113 17.73 14.53 -6.93
CA GLY A 113 18.52 15.28 -5.96
C GLY A 113 18.67 16.76 -6.28
N ILE A 114 17.78 17.33 -7.12
CA ILE A 114 17.79 18.74 -7.51
C ILE A 114 16.69 19.53 -6.79
N SER A 115 16.93 20.82 -6.53
CA SER A 115 15.90 21.68 -5.94
C SER A 115 14.71 21.86 -6.89
N ARG A 116 13.48 21.89 -6.38
CA ARG A 116 12.29 22.09 -7.23
C ARG A 116 12.30 23.41 -7.99
N SER A 117 12.91 24.45 -7.44
CA SER A 117 13.08 25.75 -8.09
C SER A 117 13.97 25.69 -9.33
N ALA A 118 14.88 24.72 -9.42
CA ALA A 118 15.71 24.49 -10.59
C ALA A 118 14.89 24.18 -11.86
N ILE A 119 13.72 23.56 -11.72
CA ILE A 119 12.84 23.19 -12.83
C ILE A 119 12.29 24.43 -13.54
N TYR A 120 12.03 25.49 -12.77
CA TYR A 120 11.38 26.71 -13.24
C TYR A 120 12.37 27.84 -13.53
N SER A 121 13.63 27.67 -13.16
CA SER A 121 14.67 28.68 -13.38
C SER A 121 15.04 28.72 -14.87
N HIS A 122 14.79 29.86 -15.50
CA HIS A 122 15.26 30.13 -16.86
C HIS A 122 16.63 30.81 -16.76
N PRO A 123 17.59 30.50 -17.66
CA PRO A 123 18.88 31.17 -17.66
C PRO A 123 18.64 32.68 -17.78
N SER A 124 19.00 33.42 -16.73
CA SER A 124 18.92 34.88 -16.73
C SER A 124 19.82 35.38 -17.85
N GLN A 125 19.23 35.87 -18.94
CA GLN A 125 19.98 36.57 -19.96
C GLN A 125 20.65 37.77 -19.27
N LEU A 126 21.99 37.77 -19.23
CA LEU A 126 22.75 38.90 -18.73
C LEU A 126 22.38 40.10 -19.61
N THR A 127 21.56 41.01 -19.10
CA THR A 127 21.38 42.32 -19.72
C THR A 127 22.74 42.98 -19.76
N PRO A 128 23.31 43.28 -20.93
CA PRO A 128 24.59 43.96 -20.99
C PRO A 128 24.42 45.32 -20.30
N LEU A 129 25.16 45.53 -19.22
CA LEU A 129 25.32 46.83 -18.58
C LEU A 129 25.87 47.77 -19.65
N ILE A 130 24.99 48.56 -20.26
CA ILE A 130 25.39 49.69 -21.09
C ILE A 130 26.07 50.65 -20.12
N LEU A 131 27.40 50.71 -20.19
CA LEU A 131 28.20 51.76 -19.55
C LEU A 131 27.74 53.09 -20.13
N SER A 132 26.84 53.78 -19.44
CA SER A 132 26.58 55.19 -19.70
C SER A 132 27.78 56.00 -19.22
N THR A 133 28.29 56.79 -20.16
CA THR A 133 29.46 57.67 -20.16
C THR A 133 29.61 58.54 -18.91
#